data_AF-U9TAG7-F1
#
_entry.id   AF-U9TAG7-F1
#
_cell.length_a   1.000
_cell.length_b   1.000
_cell.length_c   1.000
_cell.angle_alpha   90.00
_cell.angle_beta   90.00
_cell.angle_gamma   90.00
#
_symmetry.space_group_name_H-M   'P 1'
#
loop_
_entity.id
_entity.type
_entity.pdbx_description
1 polymer ?
#
loop_
_entity_poly.entity_id
_entity_poly.type
_entity_poly.pdbx_seq_one_letter_code
_entity_poly.pdbx_strand_id
1 'polypeptide(L)' 'MLGWITIPIVVLVGFILFGVESIGAEIENPFGYDTNDLPLDGYCQDLEAEIKYLERHIPSVKAVPASQSSR' A
#
# COMPACT_ATOMS: atom_id res chain seq x y z
N MET A 1 46.56 4.20 -15.94
CA MET A 1 45.28 4.71 -16.50
C MET A 1 44.31 3.55 -16.54
N LEU A 2 43.09 3.67 -16.01
CA LEU A 2 42.14 2.55 -15.83
C LEU A 2 41.61 1.93 -17.15
N GLY A 3 42.00 2.44 -18.31
CA GLY A 3 41.86 1.77 -19.61
C GLY A 3 40.43 1.34 -19.96
N TRP A 4 40.31 0.32 -20.80
CA TRP A 4 39.03 -0.21 -21.27
C TRP A 4 38.15 -0.83 -20.17
N ILE A 5 38.71 -1.11 -18.98
CA ILE A 5 37.99 -1.65 -17.82
C ILE A 5 37.07 -0.59 -17.18
N THR A 6 37.36 0.70 -17.37
CA THR A 6 36.47 1.77 -16.89
C THR A 6 35.07 1.68 -17.51
N ILE A 7 34.96 1.28 -18.78
CA ILE A 7 33.69 1.23 -19.50
C ILE A 7 32.70 0.24 -18.84
N PRO A 8 33.03 -1.06 -18.65
CA PRO A 8 32.09 -1.99 -18.01
C PRO A 8 31.82 -1.63 -16.55
N ILE A 9 32.78 -1.07 -15.82
CA ILE A 9 32.56 -0.63 -14.44
C ILE A 9 31.54 0.51 -14.39
N VAL A 10 31.68 1.54 -15.23
CA VAL A 10 30.75 2.67 -15.26
C VAL A 10 29.36 2.22 -15.71
N VAL A 11 29.26 1.30 -16.67
CA VAL A 11 27.97 0.72 -17.09
C VAL A 11 27.31 -0.04 -15.93
N LEU A 12 28.06 -0.87 -15.21
CA LEU A 12 27.53 -1.62 -14.07
C LEU A 12 27.06 -0.69 -12.95
N VAL A 13 27.89 0.29 -12.57
CA VAL A 13 27.53 1.27 -11.54
C VAL A 13 26.32 2.09 -11.96
N GLY A 14 26.29 2.55 -13.22
CA GLY A 14 25.13 3.26 -13.77
C GLY A 14 23.85 2.43 -13.71
N PHE A 15 23.92 1.17 -14.14
CA PHE A 15 22.77 0.26 -14.06
C PHE A 15 22.24 0.11 -12.63
N ILE A 16 23.12 -0.03 -11.64
CA ILE A 16 22.72 -0.12 -10.23
C ILE A 16 22.08 1.18 -9.76
N LEU A 17 22.68 2.34 -10.05
CA LEU A 17 22.16 3.63 -9.60
C LEU A 17 20.80 3.95 -10.21
N PHE A 18 20.64 3.80 -11.52
CA PHE A 18 19.35 4.01 -12.20
C PHE A 18 18.30 2.99 -11.78
N GLY A 19 18.71 1.73 -11.50
CA GLY A 19 17.82 0.72 -10.97
C GLY A 19 17.25 1.10 -9.60
N VAL A 20 18.12 1.55 -8.68
CA VAL A 20 17.71 2.01 -7.34
C VAL A 20 16.83 3.26 -7.43
N GLU A 21 17.15 4.21 -8.30
CA GLU A 21 16.34 5.41 -8.53
C GLU A 21 14.93 5.05 -9.01
N SER A 22 14.83 4.17 -10.00
CA SER A 22 13.53 3.73 -10.54
C SER A 22 12.68 3.01 -9.50
N ILE A 23 13.30 2.16 -8.66
CA ILE A 23 12.59 1.47 -7.56
C ILE A 23 12.12 2.49 -6.52
N GLY A 24 12.97 3.48 -6.19
CA GLY A 24 12.63 4.53 -5.24
C GLY A 24 11.43 5.37 -5.70
N ALA A 25 11.38 5.72 -6.98
CA ALA A 25 10.27 6.48 -7.56
C ALA A 25 8.93 5.73 -7.44
N GLU A 26 8.93 4.42 -7.66
CA GLU A 26 7.71 3.60 -7.51
C GLU A 26 7.27 3.46 -6.04
N ILE A 27 8.21 3.45 -5.09
CA ILE A 27 7.90 3.30 -3.65
C ILE A 27 7.51 4.63 -3.00
N GLU A 28 7.79 5.77 -3.63
CA GLU A 28 7.57 7.11 -3.05
C GLU A 28 6.08 7.38 -2.77
N ASN A 29 5.18 6.94 -3.65
CA ASN A 29 3.74 7.18 -3.52
C ASN A 29 2.91 5.90 -3.71
N PRO A 30 2.96 4.95 -2.76
CA PRO A 30 2.39 3.61 -2.93
C PRO A 30 0.85 3.56 -2.95
N PHE A 31 0.20 4.72 -2.72
CA PHE A 31 -1.24 4.90 -2.66
C PHE A 31 -1.77 5.72 -3.85
N GLY A 32 -0.95 5.88 -4.89
CA GLY A 32 -1.34 6.53 -6.13
C GLY A 32 -2.22 5.63 -7.01
N TYR A 33 -2.10 5.84 -8.32
CA TYR A 33 -2.79 5.06 -9.35
C TYR A 33 -1.83 4.59 -10.44
N ASP A 34 -0.54 4.51 -10.13
CA ASP A 34 0.48 3.96 -11.00
C ASP A 34 0.37 2.43 -11.07
N THR A 35 1.10 1.82 -12.00
CA THR A 35 0.92 0.38 -12.31
C THR A 35 1.34 -0.53 -11.16
N ASN A 36 2.32 -0.15 -10.33
CA ASN A 36 2.75 -0.95 -9.19
C ASN A 36 2.26 -0.39 -7.84
N ASP A 37 1.24 0.49 -7.85
CA ASP A 37 0.57 0.97 -6.64
C ASP A 37 -0.38 -0.08 -6.04
N LEU A 38 -0.74 0.15 -4.78
CA LEU A 38 -1.68 -0.70 -4.05
C LEU A 38 -3.13 -0.52 -4.57
N PRO A 39 -3.87 -1.62 -4.83
CA PRO A 39 -5.25 -1.54 -5.30
C PRO A 39 -6.22 -1.24 -4.13
N LEU A 40 -6.17 -0.02 -3.60
CA LEU A 40 -6.93 0.41 -2.42
C LEU A 40 -8.44 0.25 -2.60
N ASP A 41 -8.97 0.51 -3.79
CA ASP A 41 -10.39 0.33 -4.10
C ASP A 41 -10.84 -1.11 -3.90
N GLY A 42 -9.99 -2.08 -4.27
CA GLY A 42 -10.26 -3.49 -4.04
C GLY A 42 -10.31 -3.82 -2.55
N TYR A 43 -9.33 -3.33 -1.78
CA TYR A 43 -9.31 -3.53 -0.32
C TYR A 43 -10.54 -2.90 0.35
N CYS A 44 -10.95 -1.71 -0.07
CA CYS A 44 -12.16 -1.06 0.46
C CYS A 44 -13.43 -1.86 0.15
N GLN A 45 -13.54 -2.40 -1.07
CA GLN A 45 -14.67 -3.24 -1.47
C GLN A 45 -14.74 -4.53 -0.65
N ASP A 46 -13.59 -5.18 -0.42
CA ASP A 46 -13.49 -6.40 0.38
C ASP A 46 -13.91 -6.13 1.84
N LEU A 47 -13.41 -5.04 2.43
CA LEU A 47 -13.76 -4.62 3.79
C LEU A 47 -15.24 -4.27 3.91
N GLU A 48 -15.82 -3.57 2.93
CA GLU A 48 -17.24 -3.25 2.91
C GLU A 48 -18.11 -4.52 2.86
N ALA A 49 -17.73 -5.49 2.04
CA ALA A 49 -18.40 -6.77 1.95
C ALA A 49 -18.34 -7.54 3.28
N GLU A 50 -17.19 -7.54 3.95
CA GLU A 50 -17.00 -8.19 5.24
C GLU A 50 -17.83 -7.53 6.35
N ILE A 51 -17.83 -6.19 6.42
CA ILE A 51 -18.66 -5.44 7.38
C ILE A 51 -20.14 -5.75 7.16
N LYS A 52 -20.62 -5.71 5.91
CA LYS A 52 -22.02 -6.05 5.58
C LYS A 52 -22.37 -7.50 5.94
N TYR A 53 -21.42 -8.42 5.79
CA TYR A 53 -21.60 -9.79 6.21
C TYR A 53 -21.76 -9.87 7.73
N LEU A 54 -20.90 -9.18 8.49
CA LEU A 54 -20.97 -9.13 9.94
C LEU A 54 -22.26 -8.48 10.43
N GLU A 55 -22.69 -7.35 9.87
CA GLU A 55 -23.97 -6.69 10.23
C GLU A 55 -25.17 -7.64 10.10
N ARG A 56 -25.18 -8.52 9.10
CA ARG A 56 -26.26 -9.48 8.88
C ARG A 56 -26.24 -10.68 9.84
N HIS A 57 -25.07 -11.02 10.37
CA HIS A 57 -24.87 -12.26 11.14
C HIS A 57 -24.52 -12.03 12.61
N ILE A 58 -24.21 -10.81 13.02
CA ILE A 58 -24.08 -10.44 14.43
C ILE A 58 -25.49 -10.23 14.99
N PRO A 59 -25.96 -11.08 15.92
CA PRO A 59 -27.18 -10.79 16.66
C PRO A 59 -26.94 -9.50 17.45
N SER A 60 -27.72 -8.47 17.14
CA SER A 60 -27.72 -7.16 17.81
C SER A 60 -27.42 -7.30 19.30
N VAL A 61 -26.23 -6.85 19.74
CA VAL A 61 -26.08 -6.39 21.12
C VAL A 61 -26.99 -5.17 21.20
N LYS A 62 -28.20 -5.41 21.70
CA LYS A 62 -29.24 -4.40 21.90
C LYS A 62 -28.60 -3.12 22.40
N ALA A 63 -28.91 -2.02 21.71
CA ALA A 63 -28.57 -0.66 22.10
C ALA A 63 -28.69 -0.51 23.62
N VAL A 64 -27.58 -0.13 24.27
CA VAL A 64 -27.62 0.32 25.67
C VAL A 64 -28.62 1.49 25.69
N PRO A 65 -29.76 1.37 26.40
CA PRO A 65 -30.73 2.43 26.44
C PRO A 65 -30.08 3.66 27.09
N ALA A 66 -30.31 4.82 26.48
CA ALA A 66 -29.79 6.14 26.87
C ALA A 66 -30.41 6.65 28.20
N SER A 67 -30.46 5.82 29.24
CA SER A 67 -30.99 6.16 30.56
C SER A 67 -29.97 5.98 31.70
N GLN A 68 -28.70 5.69 31.39
CA GLN A 68 -27.67 5.42 32.41
C GLN A 68 -26.43 6.33 32.29
N SER A 69 -26.62 7.55 31.78
CA SER A 69 -25.66 8.67 31.90
C SER A 69 -26.25 9.79 32.74
N SER A 70 -26.76 9.45 33.92
CA SER A 70 -27.10 10.42 34.98
C SER A 70 -26.95 9.74 36.34
N ARG A 71 -25.69 9.53 36.74
CA ARG A 71 -25.24 9.54 38.12
C ARG A 71 -23.81 10.07 38.15
#